data_AF-A0A316VCC4-F1
#
_entry.id   AF-A0A316VCC4-F1
#
_cell.length_a   1.000
_cell.length_b   1.000
_cell.length_c   1.000
_cell.angle_alpha   90.00
_cell.angle_beta   90.00
_cell.angle_gamma   90.00
#
_symmetry.space_group_name_H-M   'P 1'
#
loop_
_entity.id
_entity.type
_entity.pdbx_description
1 polymer ?
#
loop_
_entity_poly.entity_id
_entity_poly.type
_entity_poly.pdbx_seq_one_letter_code
_entity_poly.pdbx_strand_id
1 'polypeptide(L)' 'MTKDPQDLSKGDKVSWQWGSGNPGGKVQEVVEGEAKTTTKRGNEIKKSGDEEDPAVVIKADSGSNAIKKASELDGVKP' A
#
# COMPACT_ATOMS: atom_id res chain seq x y z
N MET A 1 -4.77 -18.64 0.57
CA MET A 1 -3.35 -18.33 0.84
C MET A 1 -3.24 -16.82 0.77
N THR A 2 -3.39 -16.16 1.92
CA THR A 2 -3.09 -14.73 2.07
C THR A 2 -1.57 -14.56 2.11
N LYS A 3 -1.03 -13.53 1.44
CA LYS A 3 0.40 -13.23 1.52
C LYS A 3 0.71 -12.53 2.84
N ASP A 4 1.88 -12.81 3.40
CA ASP A 4 2.36 -12.06 4.55
C ASP A 4 2.69 -10.62 4.14
N PRO A 5 2.50 -9.63 5.05
CA PRO A 5 2.76 -8.21 4.81
C PRO A 5 4.13 -7.91 4.20
N GLN A 6 5.11 -8.64 4.69
CA GLN A 6 6.54 -8.59 4.39
C GLN A 6 6.91 -9.34 3.10
N ASP A 7 6.04 -10.25 2.64
CA ASP A 7 6.19 -10.98 1.37
C ASP A 7 5.56 -10.23 0.17
N LEU A 8 4.96 -9.06 0.40
CA LEU A 8 4.46 -8.22 -0.68
C LEU A 8 5.62 -7.74 -1.55
N SER A 9 5.50 -8.01 -2.85
CA SER A 9 6.50 -7.61 -3.83
C SER A 9 5.95 -6.58 -4.80
N LYS A 10 6.85 -5.75 -5.34
CA LYS A 10 6.50 -4.81 -6.40
C LYS A 10 5.84 -5.53 -7.57
N GLY A 11 4.64 -5.09 -7.93
CA GLY A 11 3.83 -5.69 -8.98
C GLY A 11 2.70 -6.59 -8.49
N ASP A 12 2.68 -6.95 -7.20
CA ASP A 12 1.52 -7.65 -6.62
C ASP A 12 0.27 -6.79 -6.76
N LYS A 13 -0.83 -7.43 -7.17
CA LYS A 13 -2.15 -6.81 -7.23
C LYS A 13 -2.75 -6.81 -5.84
N VAL A 14 -3.09 -5.62 -5.37
CA VAL A 14 -3.71 -5.41 -4.06
C VAL A 14 -4.91 -4.51 -4.20
N SER A 15 -5.85 -4.68 -3.29
CA SER A 15 -7.07 -3.89 -3.18
C SER A 15 -7.13 -3.32 -1.77
N TRP A 16 -7.70 -2.14 -1.59
CA TRP A 16 -7.91 -1.59 -0.25
C TRP A 16 -9.23 -0.82 -0.20
N GLN A 17 -9.77 -0.64 0.99
CA GLN A 17 -10.94 0.21 1.16
C GLN A 17 -10.55 1.69 1.19
N TRP A 18 -11.26 2.48 0.39
CA TRP A 18 -11.11 3.93 0.35
C TRP A 18 -12.49 4.61 0.26
N GLY A 19 -12.92 5.24 1.36
CA GLY A 19 -14.27 5.77 1.47
C GLY A 19 -15.30 4.64 1.32
N SER A 20 -16.25 4.81 0.39
CA SER A 20 -17.22 3.75 0.03
C SER A 20 -16.75 2.85 -1.11
N GLY A 21 -15.55 3.06 -1.65
CA GLY A 21 -15.00 2.31 -2.78
C GLY A 21 -13.94 1.30 -2.36
N ASN A 22 -13.65 0.36 -3.26
CA ASN A 22 -12.50 -0.53 -3.17
C ASN A 22 -11.63 -0.37 -4.43
N PRO A 23 -10.79 0.67 -4.49
CA PRO A 23 -9.80 0.78 -5.57
C PRO A 23 -8.83 -0.41 -5.54
N GLY A 24 -8.55 -0.92 -6.74
CA GLY A 24 -7.46 -1.85 -7.00
C GLY A 24 -6.21 -1.11 -7.46
N GLY A 25 -5.06 -1.74 -7.26
CA GLY A 25 -3.79 -1.25 -7.74
C GLY A 25 -2.69 -2.28 -7.68
N LYS A 26 -1.48 -1.81 -7.95
CA LYS A 26 -0.26 -2.62 -7.87
C LYS A 26 0.72 -2.05 -6.87
N VAL A 27 1.34 -2.92 -6.08
CA VAL A 27 2.42 -2.54 -5.18
C VAL A 27 3.58 -1.94 -5.99
N GLN A 28 4.03 -0.76 -5.59
CA GLN A 28 5.21 -0.09 -6.13
C GLN A 28 6.42 -0.35 -5.24
N GLU A 29 6.22 -0.28 -3.92
CA GLU A 29 7.29 -0.33 -2.93
C GLU A 29 6.71 -0.76 -1.58
N VAL A 30 7.49 -1.50 -0.80
CA VAL A 30 7.17 -1.89 0.58
C VAL A 30 8.30 -1.37 1.44
N VAL A 31 7.94 -0.64 2.49
CA VAL A 31 8.89 -0.03 3.42
C VAL A 31 8.55 -0.47 4.83
N GLU A 32 9.46 -1.22 5.43
CA GLU A 32 9.44 -1.60 6.84
C GLU A 32 9.95 -0.38 7.63
N GLY A 33 9.05 0.55 7.97
CA GLY A 33 9.39 1.82 8.62
C GLY A 33 8.66 3.02 8.03
N GLU A 34 9.30 4.19 8.06
CA GLU A 34 8.73 5.42 7.51
C GLU A 34 8.68 5.42 5.97
N ALA A 35 7.54 5.03 5.40
CA ALA A 35 7.25 5.23 3.99
C ALA A 35 6.87 6.69 3.71
N LYS A 36 7.37 7.18 2.59
CA LYS A 36 7.11 8.54 2.10
C LYS A 36 6.84 8.47 0.61
N THR A 37 5.68 8.95 0.18
CA THR A 37 5.31 9.05 -1.24
C THR A 37 4.80 10.44 -1.53
N THR A 38 5.09 10.90 -2.73
CA THR A 38 4.46 12.10 -3.28
C THR A 38 3.22 11.70 -4.09
N THR A 39 2.08 12.31 -3.78
CA THR A 39 0.87 12.18 -4.59
C THR A 39 1.01 12.94 -5.89
N LYS A 40 0.14 12.64 -6.85
CA LYS A 40 0.06 13.36 -8.14
C LYS A 40 -0.24 14.86 -7.99
N ARG A 41 -0.76 15.29 -6.83
CA ARG A 41 -1.04 16.70 -6.52
C ARG A 41 0.13 17.43 -5.83
N GLY A 42 1.28 16.77 -5.66
CA GLY A 42 2.43 17.35 -4.95
C GLY A 42 2.36 17.27 -3.43
N ASN A 43 1.33 16.63 -2.86
CA ASN A 43 1.28 16.39 -1.42
C ASN A 43 2.19 15.23 -1.05
N GLU A 44 3.10 15.47 -0.11
CA GLU A 44 3.94 14.45 0.51
C GLU A 44 3.13 13.73 1.60
N ILE A 45 2.90 12.43 1.42
CA ILE A 45 2.25 11.58 2.41
C ILE A 45 3.34 10.75 3.08
N LYS A 46 3.36 10.78 4.41
CA LYS A 46 4.24 9.95 5.24
C LYS A 46 3.39 8.98 6.03
N LYS A 47 3.82 7.73 6.10
CA LYS A 47 3.18 6.72 6.93
C LYS A 47 4.25 5.86 7.57
N SER A 48 4.18 5.70 8.88
CA SER A 48 5.01 4.77 9.62
C SER A 48 4.41 3.37 9.47
N GLY A 49 5.14 2.51 8.77
CA GLY A 49 5.03 1.07 8.85
C GLY A 49 5.97 0.53 9.92
N ASP A 50 5.68 -0.68 10.36
CA ASP A 50 6.39 -1.40 11.42
C ASP A 50 6.81 -2.78 10.88
N GLU A 51 7.59 -3.55 11.64
CA GLU A 51 8.04 -4.90 11.22
C GLU A 51 6.86 -5.86 10.99
N GLU A 52 5.79 -5.73 11.79
CA GLU A 52 4.57 -6.52 11.61
C GLU A 52 3.64 -5.95 10.53
N ASP A 53 3.66 -4.63 10.31
CA ASP A 53 2.75 -3.95 9.38
C ASP A 53 3.49 -2.88 8.55
N PRO A 54 4.27 -3.31 7.55
CA PRO A 54 5.04 -2.41 6.69
C PRO A 54 4.13 -1.49 5.89
N ALA A 55 4.65 -0.32 5.54
CA ALA A 55 3.94 0.64 4.73
C ALA A 55 4.18 0.35 3.24
N VAL A 56 3.08 0.17 2.52
CA VAL A 56 3.05 -0.24 1.13
C VAL A 56 2.62 0.95 0.26
N VAL A 57 3.50 1.35 -0.65
CA VAL A 57 3.21 2.31 -1.70
C VAL A 57 2.52 1.57 -2.83
N ILE A 58 1.31 2.00 -3.19
CA ILE A 58 0.47 1.35 -4.20
C ILE A 58 0.18 2.36 -5.29
N LYS A 59 0.35 1.93 -6.54
CA LYS A 59 -0.12 2.68 -7.71
C LYS A 59 -1.51 2.18 -8.06
N ALA A 60 -2.52 3.00 -7.80
CA ALA A 60 -3.87 2.73 -8.24
C ALA A 60 -3.92 2.69 -9.77
N ASP A 61 -4.79 1.86 -10.34
CA ASP A 61 -5.00 1.81 -11.80
C ASP A 61 -5.47 3.17 -12.39
N SER A 62 -6.10 4.02 -11.55
CA SER A 62 -6.44 5.41 -11.89
C SER A 62 -5.21 6.31 -12.12
N GLY A 63 -4.00 5.86 -11.77
CA GLY A 63 -2.75 6.61 -11.92
C GLY A 63 -2.40 7.49 -10.70
N SER A 64 -3.10 7.30 -9.59
CA SER A 64 -2.81 7.94 -8.30
C SER A 64 -1.91 7.03 -7.45
N ASN A 65 -1.04 7.64 -6.64
CA ASN A 65 -0.25 6.92 -5.64
C ASN A 65 -0.99 6.94 -4.30
N ALA A 66 -1.07 5.80 -3.64
CA ALA A 66 -1.62 5.64 -2.30
C ALA A 66 -0.56 5.02 -1.38
N ILE A 67 -0.55 5.40 -0.11
CA ILE A 67 0.18 4.66 0.93
C ILE A 67 -0.84 4.00 1.83
N LYS A 68 -0.73 2.68 1.95
CA LYS A 68 -1.51 1.90 2.90
C LYS A 68 -0.59 1.01 3.72
N LYS A 69 -1.08 0.61 4.87
CA LYS A 69 -0.42 -0.39 5.69
C LYS A 69 -0.76 -1.76 5.10
N ALA A 70 0.16 -2.71 5.15
CA ALA A 70 -0.04 -4.02 4.58
C ALA A 70 -1.26 -4.73 5.19
N SER A 71 -1.50 -4.57 6.49
CA SER A 71 -2.68 -5.13 7.18
C SER A 71 -4.01 -4.48 6.77
N GLU A 72 -3.99 -3.32 6.11
CA GLU A 72 -5.18 -2.67 5.52
C GLU A 72 -5.49 -3.14 4.09
N LEU A 73 -4.65 -4.02 3.52
CA LEU A 73 -4.79 -4.50 2.16
C LEU A 73 -5.56 -5.81 2.11
N ASP A 74 -6.44 -5.90 1.12
CA ASP A 74 -7.21 -7.10 0.83
C ASP A 74 -6.30 -8.14 0.16
N GLY A 75 -6.35 -9.38 0.66
CA GLY A 75 -5.47 -10.48 0.22
C GLY A 75 -4.13 -10.56 0.95
N VAL A 76 -3.90 -9.68 1.93
CA VAL A 76 -2.74 -9.68 2.82
C VAL A 76 -3.19 -10.12 4.20
N LYS A 77 -2.38 -10.93 4.87
CA LYS A 77 -2.67 -11.35 6.24
C LYS A 77 -2.53 -10.13 7.18
N PRO A 78 -3.50 -9.87 8.06
CA PRO A 78 -3.43 -8.76 9.00
C PRO A 78 -2.29 -8.93 10.00
#